data_AF-A0A3M2TFM9-F1
#
_entry.id   AF-A0A3M2TFM9-F1
#
_cell.length_a   1.000
_cell.length_b   1.000
_cell.length_c   1.000
_cell.angle_alpha   90.00
_cell.angle_beta   90.00
_cell.angle_gamma   90.00
#
_symmetry.space_group_name_H-M   'P 1'
#
loop_
_entity.id
_entity.type
_entity.pdbx_description
1 polymer ?
#
loop_
_entity_poly.entity_id
_entity_poly.type
_entity_poly.pdbx_seq_one_letter_code
_entity_poly.pdbx_strand_id
1 'polypeptide(L)'
;MKTSTFSTCAVLAAAVFNGVSAIDLDVNSRDSIKSASSEIAAGLISYYDPDEPNLLPEPYAWWHAGAMFSTLVDYWALTGDASYLSTTQNALLSQVGPNKNYVPDSQIGSLANNEQGIWALAAMAAAEHGFPFPDQGDDDDAQDTCDGGLRWQISPSNKGYDYKNVESNGAFFQLAARFAAYHSDGDGPYAEWAHKVFYWLYEVDYIHNSGSMKDGGHTPDCDDSVVNEFVYEFWGINSGLLIEGAVNMYNVTKDHRRWGGNFYGLVDRATEVFFYKDTNIMWERLCEGSQPCYVNPRMYKRFLARALSKTTIFAPFTKETLMPLLTASAEGAAMQCSSGGGTNKTTKCEL
;
A
#
# COMPACT_ATOMS: atom_id res chain seq x y z
N MET A 1 -37.17 67.71 -30.85
CA MET A 1 -37.47 66.27 -30.69
C MET A 1 -36.36 65.48 -31.39
N LYS A 2 -35.46 64.84 -30.62
CA LYS A 2 -34.52 63.83 -31.13
C LYS A 2 -34.78 62.58 -30.31
N THR A 3 -35.33 61.54 -30.93
CA THR A 3 -35.56 60.24 -30.32
C THR A 3 -34.32 59.37 -30.56
N SER A 4 -33.63 58.98 -29.49
CA SER A 4 -32.56 58.00 -29.51
C SER A 4 -33.14 56.62 -29.23
N THR A 5 -33.05 55.71 -30.20
CA THR A 5 -33.39 54.29 -30.06
C THR A 5 -32.17 53.56 -29.51
N PHE A 6 -32.25 53.09 -28.26
CA PHE A 6 -31.28 52.13 -27.72
C PHE A 6 -31.66 50.71 -28.18
N SER A 7 -30.80 50.12 -29.02
CA SER A 7 -30.89 48.71 -29.40
C SER A 7 -30.20 47.87 -28.33
N THR A 8 -30.94 47.01 -27.64
CA THR A 8 -30.41 46.11 -26.62
C THR A 8 -29.91 44.83 -27.29
N CYS A 9 -28.60 44.68 -27.45
CA CYS A 9 -28.00 43.39 -27.82
C CYS A 9 -28.05 42.44 -26.61
N ALA A 10 -28.88 41.40 -26.69
CA ALA A 10 -28.82 40.28 -25.76
C ALA A 10 -27.65 39.37 -26.14
N VAL A 11 -26.58 39.37 -25.34
CA VAL A 11 -25.50 38.39 -25.45
C VAL A 11 -25.94 37.14 -24.69
N LEU A 12 -26.28 36.07 -25.42
CA LEU A 12 -26.41 34.73 -24.86
C LEU A 12 -25.00 34.23 -24.51
N ALA A 13 -24.64 34.28 -23.23
CA ALA A 13 -23.49 33.56 -22.71
C ALA A 13 -23.82 32.07 -22.69
N ALA A 14 -23.31 31.32 -23.67
CA ALA A 14 -23.30 29.86 -23.61
C ALA A 14 -22.30 29.46 -22.51
N ALA A 15 -22.82 29.11 -21.33
CA ALA A 15 -22.02 28.44 -20.31
C ALA A 15 -21.62 27.06 -20.87
N VAL A 16 -20.36 26.93 -21.28
CA VAL A 16 -19.76 25.61 -21.51
C VAL A 16 -19.59 24.99 -20.12
N PHE A 17 -20.58 24.20 -19.70
CA PHE A 17 -20.41 23.27 -18.60
C PHE A 17 -19.40 22.22 -19.08
N ASN A 18 -18.12 22.41 -18.71
CA ASN A 18 -17.19 21.30 -18.68
C ASN A 18 -17.67 20.37 -17.57
N GLY A 19 -18.58 19.46 -17.90
CA GLY A 19 -19.06 18.44 -16.98
C GLY A 19 -17.87 17.60 -16.54
N VAL A 20 -17.51 17.70 -15.27
CA VAL A 20 -16.59 16.77 -14.64
C VAL A 20 -17.40 15.48 -14.42
N SER A 21 -17.07 14.42 -15.14
CA SER A 21 -17.69 13.10 -14.96
C SER A 21 -16.86 12.29 -13.98
N ALA A 22 -17.51 11.54 -13.10
CA ALA A 22 -16.82 10.48 -12.36
C ALA A 22 -16.30 9.41 -13.33
N ILE A 23 -15.37 8.57 -12.87
CA ILE A 23 -14.95 7.38 -13.60
C ILE A 23 -16.14 6.41 -13.62
N ASP A 24 -16.62 6.08 -14.83
CA ASP A 24 -17.67 5.09 -15.04
C ASP A 24 -17.07 3.67 -15.00
N LEU A 25 -17.26 2.98 -13.87
CA LEU A 25 -16.72 1.64 -13.62
C LEU A 25 -17.83 0.59 -13.63
N ASP A 26 -17.81 -0.29 -14.64
CA ASP A 26 -18.53 -1.56 -14.64
C ASP A 26 -17.59 -2.68 -14.19
N VAL A 27 -17.75 -3.11 -12.94
CA VAL A 27 -16.98 -4.18 -12.30
C VAL A 27 -17.18 -5.57 -12.91
N ASN A 28 -18.17 -5.75 -13.80
CA ASN A 28 -18.37 -6.99 -14.53
C ASN A 28 -17.74 -6.96 -15.93
N SER A 29 -17.24 -5.80 -16.37
CA SER A 29 -16.60 -5.62 -17.67
C SER A 29 -15.09 -5.47 -17.52
N ARG A 30 -14.34 -6.44 -18.05
CA ARG A 30 -12.87 -6.38 -18.08
C ARG A 30 -12.35 -5.12 -18.78
N ASP A 31 -13.02 -4.70 -19.85
CA ASP A 31 -12.62 -3.52 -20.62
C ASP A 31 -12.88 -2.23 -19.83
N SER A 32 -14.01 -2.15 -19.11
CA SER A 32 -14.29 -1.02 -18.21
C SER A 32 -13.27 -0.94 -17.08
N ILE A 33 -12.97 -2.06 -16.41
CA ILE A 33 -11.94 -2.13 -15.35
C ILE A 33 -10.59 -1.66 -15.86
N LYS A 34 -10.16 -2.13 -17.05
CA LYS A 34 -8.89 -1.72 -17.65
C LYS A 34 -8.88 -0.24 -18.01
N SER A 35 -9.97 0.28 -18.57
CA SER A 35 -10.10 1.70 -18.94
C SER A 35 -10.01 2.60 -17.71
N ALA A 36 -10.79 2.29 -16.66
CA ALA A 36 -10.74 3.00 -15.37
C ALA A 36 -9.35 2.94 -14.74
N SER A 37 -8.71 1.77 -14.75
CA SER A 37 -7.36 1.60 -14.22
C SER A 37 -6.33 2.42 -15.00
N SER A 38 -6.46 2.51 -16.32
CA SER A 38 -5.58 3.30 -17.19
C SER A 38 -5.69 4.79 -16.89
N GLU A 39 -6.91 5.28 -16.69
CA GLU A 39 -7.15 6.67 -16.30
C GLU A 39 -6.59 7.00 -14.92
N ILE A 40 -6.71 6.10 -13.95
CA ILE A 40 -6.10 6.26 -12.62
C ILE A 40 -4.57 6.24 -12.72
N ALA A 41 -4.00 5.32 -13.50
CA ALA A 41 -2.55 5.22 -13.71
C ALA A 41 -1.97 6.49 -14.36
N ALA A 42 -2.69 7.08 -15.32
CA ALA A 42 -2.33 8.37 -15.92
C ALA A 42 -2.35 9.51 -14.89
N GLY A 43 -3.32 9.51 -13.98
CA GLY A 43 -3.36 10.44 -12.86
C GLY A 43 -2.18 10.26 -11.91
N LEU A 44 -1.87 9.03 -11.51
CA LEU A 44 -0.75 8.74 -10.61
C LEU A 44 0.60 9.22 -11.17
N ILE A 45 0.92 8.84 -12.42
CA ILE A 45 2.23 9.18 -13.00
C ILE A 45 2.41 10.68 -13.23
N SER A 46 1.32 11.46 -13.29
CA SER A 46 1.39 12.91 -13.46
C SER A 46 2.03 13.65 -12.28
N TYR A 47 2.11 13.01 -11.10
CA TYR A 47 2.79 13.55 -9.93
C TYR A 47 4.30 13.27 -9.94
N TYR A 48 4.77 12.41 -10.84
CA TYR A 48 6.18 12.00 -10.87
C TYR A 48 7.07 13.08 -11.47
N ASP A 49 8.09 13.48 -10.72
CA ASP A 49 9.20 14.30 -11.18
C ASP A 49 10.51 13.50 -11.07
N PRO A 50 11.15 13.10 -12.18
CA PRO A 50 12.40 12.35 -12.16
C PRO A 50 13.60 13.16 -11.65
N ASP A 51 13.50 14.49 -11.60
CA ASP A 51 14.63 15.37 -11.27
C ASP A 51 14.70 15.68 -9.75
N GLU A 52 13.71 15.25 -8.96
CA GLU A 52 13.61 15.53 -7.52
C GLU A 52 13.97 14.32 -6.63
N PRO A 53 14.63 14.48 -5.47
CA PRO A 53 15.04 13.37 -4.61
C PRO A 53 13.88 12.53 -4.04
N ASN A 54 12.73 13.16 -3.78
CA ASN A 54 11.54 12.50 -3.25
C ASN A 54 10.63 11.95 -4.37
N LEU A 55 10.94 12.25 -5.63
CA LEU A 55 10.23 11.86 -6.86
C LEU A 55 8.77 12.32 -6.98
N LEU A 56 8.12 12.65 -5.88
CA LEU A 56 6.77 13.21 -5.81
C LEU A 56 6.84 14.59 -5.13
N PRO A 57 5.93 15.52 -5.48
CA PRO A 57 5.88 16.82 -4.85
C PRO A 57 5.44 16.72 -3.39
N GLU A 58 5.71 17.76 -2.61
CA GLU A 58 5.12 17.94 -1.29
C GLU A 58 3.58 17.79 -1.37
N PRO A 59 2.94 17.12 -0.40
CA PRO A 59 3.49 16.67 0.89
C PRO A 59 3.94 15.20 0.93
N TYR A 60 4.26 14.59 -0.22
CA TYR A 60 4.57 13.16 -0.29
C TYR A 60 6.03 12.87 0.06
N ALA A 61 6.26 12.08 1.10
CA ALA A 61 7.57 11.54 1.45
C ALA A 61 8.05 10.49 0.43
N TRP A 62 9.37 10.25 0.39
CA TRP A 62 10.04 9.34 -0.55
C TRP A 62 9.41 7.94 -0.68
N TRP A 63 8.94 7.35 0.42
CA TRP A 63 8.30 6.02 0.40
C TRP A 63 6.97 6.00 -0.37
N HIS A 64 6.26 7.14 -0.48
CA HIS A 64 5.05 7.25 -1.31
C HIS A 64 5.36 7.02 -2.78
N ALA A 65 6.54 7.45 -3.25
CA ALA A 65 6.98 7.19 -4.60
C ALA A 65 7.20 5.69 -4.83
N GLY A 66 7.89 5.02 -3.91
CA GLY A 66 8.09 3.56 -3.98
C GLY A 66 6.77 2.79 -4.01
N ALA A 67 5.83 3.23 -3.17
CA ALA A 67 4.46 2.72 -3.19
C ALA A 67 3.81 2.95 -4.57
N MET A 68 3.78 4.18 -5.09
CA MET A 68 3.21 4.50 -6.41
C MET A 68 3.79 3.60 -7.51
N PHE A 69 5.11 3.42 -7.55
CA PHE A 69 5.75 2.56 -8.55
C PHE A 69 5.39 1.08 -8.38
N SER A 70 5.23 0.58 -7.16
CA SER A 70 4.66 -0.75 -6.92
C SER A 70 3.26 -0.89 -7.54
N THR A 71 2.41 0.15 -7.44
CA THR A 71 1.08 0.14 -8.07
C THR A 71 1.19 0.08 -9.59
N LEU A 72 2.16 0.79 -10.19
CA LEU A 72 2.37 0.78 -11.64
C LEU A 72 2.90 -0.56 -12.17
N VAL A 73 3.69 -1.28 -11.36
CA VAL A 73 4.07 -2.67 -11.64
C VAL A 73 2.84 -3.57 -11.67
N ASP A 74 1.99 -3.51 -10.64
CA ASP A 74 0.76 -4.30 -10.59
C ASP A 74 -0.19 -3.93 -11.73
N TYR A 75 -0.31 -2.65 -12.06
CA TYR A 75 -1.11 -2.16 -13.17
C TYR A 75 -0.66 -2.81 -14.49
N TRP A 76 0.64 -2.79 -14.79
CA TRP A 76 1.17 -3.45 -15.98
C TRP A 76 0.87 -4.95 -15.98
N ALA A 77 1.12 -5.63 -14.85
CA ALA A 77 0.91 -7.07 -14.73
C ALA A 77 -0.56 -7.49 -14.90
N LEU A 78 -1.50 -6.71 -14.36
CA LEU A 78 -2.94 -7.01 -14.38
C LEU A 78 -3.61 -6.61 -15.70
N THR A 79 -3.17 -5.52 -16.33
CA THR A 79 -3.82 -4.96 -17.52
C THR A 79 -3.11 -5.33 -18.82
N GLY A 80 -1.80 -5.57 -18.78
CA GLY A 80 -0.92 -5.69 -19.94
C GLY A 80 -0.53 -4.37 -20.59
N ASP A 81 -0.94 -3.22 -20.04
CA ASP A 81 -0.57 -1.91 -20.57
C ASP A 81 0.85 -1.53 -20.14
N ALA A 82 1.74 -1.37 -21.12
CA ALA A 82 3.16 -1.05 -20.92
C ALA A 82 3.47 0.45 -21.00
N SER A 83 2.46 1.34 -21.06
CA SER A 83 2.65 2.79 -21.25
C SER A 83 3.60 3.44 -20.24
N TYR A 84 3.64 2.93 -19.00
CA TYR A 84 4.49 3.44 -17.92
C TYR A 84 5.62 2.50 -17.52
N LEU A 85 5.82 1.41 -18.27
CA LEU A 85 6.79 0.37 -17.92
C LEU A 85 8.18 0.98 -17.79
N SER A 86 8.74 1.54 -18.87
CA SER A 86 10.10 2.11 -18.88
C SER A 86 10.31 3.18 -17.82
N THR A 87 9.33 4.06 -17.61
CA THR A 87 9.39 5.09 -16.56
C THR A 87 9.46 4.46 -15.17
N THR A 88 8.64 3.44 -14.91
CA THR A 88 8.64 2.69 -13.66
C THR A 88 9.98 1.97 -13.45
N GLN A 89 10.57 1.37 -14.49
CA GLN A 89 11.89 0.73 -14.40
C GLN A 89 12.97 1.75 -14.00
N ASN A 90 13.01 2.89 -14.70
CA ASN A 90 14.00 3.91 -14.46
C ASN A 90 13.89 4.50 -13.05
N ALA A 91 12.66 4.74 -12.57
CA ALA A 91 12.43 5.26 -11.23
C ALA A 91 12.83 4.26 -10.14
N LEU A 92 12.51 2.97 -10.30
CA LEU A 92 12.94 1.93 -9.37
C LEU A 92 14.46 1.81 -9.31
N LEU A 93 15.14 1.91 -10.47
CA LEU A 93 16.60 1.81 -10.57
C LEU A 93 17.31 3.07 -10.06
N SER A 94 16.70 4.26 -10.15
CA SER A 94 17.33 5.50 -9.69
C SER A 94 17.42 5.60 -8.17
N GLN A 95 16.62 4.83 -7.43
CA GLN A 95 16.52 4.88 -5.96
C GLN A 95 17.25 3.75 -5.23
N VAL A 96 17.93 2.85 -5.94
CA VAL A 96 18.57 1.68 -5.31
C VAL A 96 19.78 2.03 -4.44
N GLY A 97 20.33 3.24 -4.57
CA GLY A 97 21.52 3.68 -3.86
C GLY A 97 22.81 3.00 -4.32
N PRO A 98 23.98 3.42 -3.78
CA PRO A 98 25.29 2.90 -4.21
C PRO A 98 25.45 1.39 -3.99
N ASN A 99 24.81 0.85 -2.95
CA ASN A 99 24.89 -0.57 -2.57
C ASN A 99 23.74 -1.42 -3.15
N LYS A 100 22.88 -0.84 -3.99
CA LYS A 100 21.72 -1.52 -4.61
C LYS A 100 20.74 -2.15 -3.60
N ASN A 101 20.58 -1.54 -2.44
CA ASN A 101 19.78 -2.02 -1.32
C ASN A 101 18.64 -1.06 -0.93
N TYR A 102 18.31 -0.08 -1.80
CA TYR A 102 17.37 1.00 -1.51
C TYR A 102 17.75 1.87 -0.31
N VAL A 103 19.06 2.07 -0.12
CA VAL A 103 19.62 3.07 0.79
C VAL A 103 20.33 4.15 -0.05
N PRO A 104 19.59 5.06 -0.71
CA PRO A 104 20.20 6.15 -1.47
C PRO A 104 20.77 7.23 -0.54
N ASP A 105 21.87 7.85 -0.95
CA ASP A 105 22.55 8.91 -0.19
C ASP A 105 21.63 10.09 0.15
N SER A 106 20.64 10.37 -0.72
CA SER A 106 19.65 11.43 -0.51
C SER A 106 18.69 11.17 0.65
N GLN A 107 18.50 9.91 1.06
CA GLN A 107 17.51 9.52 2.07
C GLN A 107 18.13 8.97 3.35
N ILE A 108 19.43 8.61 3.34
CA ILE A 108 20.11 7.94 4.46
C ILE A 108 19.99 8.69 5.80
N GLY A 109 19.85 10.01 5.77
CA GLY A 109 19.70 10.85 6.97
C GLY A 109 18.35 10.72 7.69
N SER A 110 17.33 10.16 7.05
CA SER A 110 15.98 9.99 7.62
C SER A 110 15.35 8.63 7.32
N LEU A 111 16.11 7.70 6.75
CA LEU A 111 15.58 6.43 6.24
C LEU A 111 15.08 5.51 7.37
N ALA A 112 13.87 5.01 7.18
CA ALA A 112 13.24 4.03 8.05
C ALA A 112 13.08 2.65 7.39
N ASN A 113 13.02 1.60 8.21
CA ASN A 113 12.93 0.20 7.75
C ASN A 113 11.62 -0.05 6.96
N ASN A 114 10.52 0.57 7.36
CA ASN A 114 9.26 0.47 6.61
C ASN A 114 9.38 1.12 5.23
N GLU A 115 10.02 2.30 5.14
CA GLU A 115 10.21 3.01 3.88
C GLU A 115 11.09 2.23 2.90
N GLN A 116 12.23 1.73 3.36
CA GLN A 116 13.10 0.83 2.58
C GLN A 116 12.34 -0.44 2.16
N GLY A 117 11.57 -1.02 3.10
CA GLY A 117 10.74 -2.20 2.87
C GLY A 117 9.71 -1.99 1.76
N ILE A 118 9.05 -0.83 1.69
CA ILE A 118 8.10 -0.53 0.61
C ILE A 118 8.79 -0.51 -0.76
N TRP A 119 9.99 0.05 -0.87
CA TRP A 119 10.76 0.01 -2.11
C TRP A 119 11.20 -1.41 -2.48
N ALA A 120 11.65 -2.19 -1.50
CA ALA A 120 11.98 -3.60 -1.70
C ALA A 120 10.76 -4.45 -2.13
N LEU A 121 9.57 -4.14 -1.62
CA LEU A 121 8.33 -4.79 -2.04
C LEU A 121 7.92 -4.40 -3.47
N ALA A 122 8.22 -3.18 -3.91
CA ALA A 122 8.03 -2.74 -5.30
C ALA A 122 8.96 -3.50 -6.25
N ALA A 123 10.23 -3.63 -5.87
CA ALA A 123 11.22 -4.47 -6.53
C ALA A 123 10.78 -5.94 -6.64
N MET A 124 10.31 -6.52 -5.54
CA MET A 124 9.79 -7.88 -5.50
C MET A 124 8.57 -8.07 -6.40
N ALA A 125 7.68 -7.07 -6.48
CA ALA A 125 6.54 -7.12 -7.41
C ALA A 125 7.01 -7.18 -8.85
N ALA A 126 8.07 -6.44 -9.18
CA ALA A 126 8.65 -6.52 -10.50
C ALA A 126 9.21 -7.94 -10.75
N ALA A 127 10.00 -8.48 -9.81
CA ALA A 127 10.59 -9.81 -9.92
C ALA A 127 9.56 -10.94 -10.14
N GLU A 128 8.45 -10.94 -9.38
CA GLU A 128 7.34 -11.89 -9.52
C GLU A 128 6.72 -11.90 -10.93
N HIS A 129 6.89 -10.82 -11.68
CA HIS A 129 6.39 -10.67 -13.05
C HIS A 129 7.49 -10.73 -14.12
N GLY A 130 8.67 -11.28 -13.79
CA GLY A 130 9.75 -11.55 -14.75
C GLY A 130 10.75 -10.40 -14.91
N PHE A 131 10.90 -9.56 -13.89
CA PHE A 131 11.88 -8.47 -13.86
C PHE A 131 13.18 -8.92 -13.15
N PRO A 132 14.36 -8.70 -13.73
CA PRO A 132 15.61 -9.15 -13.12
C PRO A 132 16.01 -8.26 -11.92
N PHE A 133 16.48 -8.88 -10.83
CA PHE A 133 17.07 -8.19 -9.66
C PHE A 133 18.47 -8.74 -9.35
N PRO A 134 19.37 -7.90 -8.79
CA PRO A 134 20.65 -8.35 -8.23
C PRO A 134 20.51 -8.92 -6.81
N ASP A 135 21.41 -9.84 -6.49
CA ASP A 135 21.53 -10.50 -5.18
C ASP A 135 21.76 -9.49 -4.04
N GLN A 136 21.10 -9.72 -2.89
CA GLN A 136 21.28 -8.92 -1.68
C GLN A 136 22.51 -9.37 -0.89
N GLY A 137 23.18 -8.40 -0.28
CA GLY A 137 24.20 -8.60 0.75
C GLY A 137 23.56 -8.71 2.13
N ASP A 138 24.15 -9.56 2.97
CA ASP A 138 23.79 -9.77 4.36
C ASP A 138 23.99 -8.48 5.18
N ASP A 139 22.98 -8.04 5.92
CA ASP A 139 23.16 -7.10 7.03
C ASP A 139 22.46 -7.63 8.30
N ASP A 140 23.28 -7.79 9.33
CA ASP A 140 23.11 -8.54 10.58
C ASP A 140 22.40 -7.72 11.70
N ASP A 141 21.45 -6.84 11.36
CA ASP A 141 21.03 -5.77 12.31
C ASP A 141 19.88 -6.13 13.27
N ALA A 142 19.75 -7.42 13.64
CA ALA A 142 18.83 -7.85 14.69
C ALA A 142 19.44 -7.65 16.10
N GLN A 143 19.54 -6.41 16.57
CA GLN A 143 20.16 -6.06 17.87
C GLN A 143 19.22 -6.21 19.11
N ASP A 144 19.71 -7.01 20.08
CA ASP A 144 19.61 -7.09 21.57
C ASP A 144 18.38 -6.64 22.39
N THR A 145 17.38 -5.96 21.85
CA THR A 145 16.20 -5.51 22.64
C THR A 145 14.93 -6.20 22.16
N CYS A 146 14.01 -6.52 23.10
CA CYS A 146 12.76 -7.22 22.83
C CYS A 146 12.93 -8.58 22.13
N ASP A 147 14.03 -9.29 22.39
CA ASP A 147 14.35 -10.59 21.77
C ASP A 147 14.35 -10.59 20.22
N GLY A 148 14.54 -9.42 19.59
CA GLY A 148 14.60 -9.26 18.14
C GLY A 148 13.66 -8.17 17.63
N GLY A 149 13.26 -8.29 16.36
CA GLY A 149 12.41 -7.33 15.66
C GLY A 149 13.14 -6.06 15.23
N LEU A 150 12.76 -5.56 14.05
CA LEU A 150 13.28 -4.33 13.48
C LEU A 150 12.75 -3.11 14.24
N ARG A 151 13.61 -2.11 14.39
CA ARG A 151 13.24 -0.74 14.79
C ARG A 151 12.56 -0.03 13.63
N TRP A 152 11.81 1.02 13.93
CA TRP A 152 11.23 1.87 12.89
C TRP A 152 12.34 2.53 12.06
N GLN A 153 13.29 3.20 12.72
CA GLN A 153 14.39 3.88 12.04
C GLN A 153 15.60 2.97 11.84
N ILE A 154 16.35 3.17 10.74
CA ILE A 154 17.62 2.46 10.49
C ILE A 154 18.77 3.11 11.24
N SER A 155 18.85 4.44 11.23
CA SER A 155 19.94 5.16 11.91
C SER A 155 19.62 5.41 13.39
N PRO A 156 20.56 5.10 14.32
CA PRO A 156 20.44 5.43 15.74
C PRO A 156 20.24 6.92 16.05
N SER A 157 20.64 7.82 15.13
CA SER A 157 20.47 9.26 15.29
C SER A 157 19.05 9.76 15.01
N ASN A 158 18.20 8.93 14.40
CA ASN A 158 16.88 9.35 13.97
C ASN A 158 15.87 9.27 15.12
N LYS A 159 14.96 10.24 15.17
CA LYS A 159 13.85 10.21 16.12
C LYS A 159 12.97 8.98 15.85
N GLY A 160 12.67 8.21 16.88
CA GLY A 160 11.88 6.98 16.77
C GLY A 160 12.73 5.72 16.54
N TYR A 161 14.06 5.80 16.60
CA TYR A 161 14.91 4.61 16.61
C TYR A 161 14.63 3.69 17.81
N ASP A 162 14.19 4.25 18.93
CA ASP A 162 13.75 3.52 20.12
C ASP A 162 12.40 2.83 19.96
N TYR A 163 11.66 3.06 18.87
CA TYR A 163 10.36 2.46 18.60
C TYR A 163 10.48 1.25 17.67
N LYS A 164 9.89 0.11 18.05
CA LYS A 164 9.74 -1.07 17.17
C LYS A 164 8.27 -1.21 16.81
N ASN A 165 7.95 -1.19 15.52
CA ASN A 165 6.58 -1.15 15.04
C ASN A 165 6.20 -2.32 14.13
N VAL A 166 4.89 -2.50 13.96
CA VAL A 166 4.31 -3.52 13.10
C VAL A 166 4.60 -3.23 11.62
N GLU A 167 4.65 -1.96 11.21
CA GLU A 167 4.84 -1.61 9.79
C GLU A 167 6.22 -2.06 9.26
N SER A 168 7.31 -1.76 9.98
CA SER A 168 8.67 -2.15 9.58
C SER A 168 8.84 -3.67 9.57
N ASN A 169 8.37 -4.34 10.62
CA ASN A 169 8.45 -5.79 10.72
C ASN A 169 7.50 -6.49 9.73
N GLY A 170 6.33 -5.93 9.47
CA GLY A 170 5.35 -6.40 8.49
C GLY A 170 5.87 -6.30 7.06
N ALA A 171 6.56 -5.21 6.71
CA ALA A 171 7.18 -5.06 5.40
C ALA A 171 8.28 -6.10 5.18
N PHE A 172 9.13 -6.32 6.19
CA PHE A 172 10.17 -7.36 6.13
C PHE A 172 9.57 -8.77 6.07
N PHE A 173 8.56 -9.07 6.89
CA PHE A 173 7.82 -10.32 6.85
C PHE A 173 7.21 -10.60 5.47
N GLN A 174 6.50 -9.63 4.89
CA GLN A 174 5.90 -9.77 3.57
C GLN A 174 6.97 -10.02 2.50
N LEU A 175 8.08 -9.31 2.55
CA LEU A 175 9.18 -9.47 1.61
C LEU A 175 9.76 -10.90 1.69
N ALA A 176 10.08 -11.37 2.90
CA ALA A 176 10.58 -12.72 3.12
C ALA A 176 9.58 -13.80 2.65
N ALA A 177 8.30 -13.64 2.96
CA ALA A 177 7.25 -14.56 2.53
C ALA A 177 7.10 -14.62 1.00
N ARG A 178 7.22 -13.47 0.32
CA ARG A 178 7.18 -13.40 -1.15
C ARG A 178 8.43 -13.99 -1.78
N PHE A 179 9.61 -13.82 -1.18
CA PHE A 179 10.82 -14.51 -1.61
C PHE A 179 10.71 -16.02 -1.48
N ALA A 180 10.17 -16.53 -0.37
CA ALA A 180 9.89 -17.95 -0.20
C ALA A 180 8.96 -18.46 -1.32
N ALA A 181 7.86 -17.75 -1.58
CA ALA A 181 6.92 -18.08 -2.64
C ALA A 181 7.56 -18.05 -4.05
N TYR A 182 8.38 -17.03 -4.34
CA TYR A 182 9.07 -16.89 -5.63
C TYR A 182 10.05 -18.03 -5.90
N HIS A 183 10.81 -18.44 -4.89
CA HIS A 183 11.71 -19.59 -5.00
C HIS A 183 10.98 -20.94 -4.90
N SER A 184 9.66 -20.92 -4.66
CA SER A 184 8.85 -22.12 -4.40
C SER A 184 9.41 -22.97 -3.26
N ASP A 185 9.97 -22.31 -2.24
CA ASP A 185 10.65 -22.95 -1.13
C ASP A 185 10.02 -22.52 0.20
N GLY A 186 9.10 -23.35 0.70
CA GLY A 186 8.34 -23.10 1.92
C GLY A 186 9.07 -23.42 3.22
N ASP A 187 10.23 -24.05 3.15
CA ASP A 187 11.04 -24.42 4.32
C ASP A 187 12.48 -23.87 4.23
N GLY A 188 12.76 -23.06 3.20
CA GLY A 188 14.05 -22.42 3.00
C GLY A 188 14.32 -21.19 3.87
N PRO A 189 15.49 -20.56 3.71
CA PRO A 189 15.93 -19.47 4.59
C PRO A 189 14.96 -18.28 4.62
N TYR A 190 14.34 -17.94 3.48
CA TYR A 190 13.34 -16.86 3.45
C TYR A 190 12.05 -17.21 4.19
N ALA A 191 11.62 -18.48 4.12
CA ALA A 191 10.47 -18.97 4.87
C ALA A 191 10.75 -18.98 6.38
N GLU A 192 11.96 -19.34 6.78
CA GLU A 192 12.42 -19.29 8.17
C GLU A 192 12.43 -17.85 8.72
N TRP A 193 12.94 -16.89 7.95
CA TRP A 193 12.88 -15.47 8.32
C TRP A 193 11.45 -14.95 8.41
N ALA A 194 10.60 -15.30 7.44
CA ALA A 194 9.19 -14.93 7.49
C ALA A 194 8.51 -15.48 8.75
N HIS A 195 8.78 -16.74 9.10
CA HIS A 195 8.28 -17.34 10.33
C HIS A 195 8.81 -16.63 11.58
N LYS A 196 10.12 -16.36 11.65
CA LYS A 196 10.76 -15.71 12.80
C LYS A 196 10.16 -14.33 13.09
N VAL A 197 10.00 -13.50 12.07
CA VAL A 197 9.48 -12.12 12.22
C VAL A 197 7.99 -12.14 12.56
N PHE A 198 7.21 -12.98 11.88
CA PHE A 198 5.78 -13.10 12.15
C PHE A 198 5.53 -13.61 13.56
N TYR A 199 6.28 -14.60 14.02
CA TYR A 199 6.16 -15.13 15.37
C TYR A 199 6.62 -14.13 16.43
N TRP A 200 7.69 -13.38 16.17
CA TRP A 200 8.14 -12.30 17.05
C TRP A 200 7.03 -11.27 17.33
N LEU A 201 6.26 -10.89 16.31
CA LEU A 201 5.11 -9.97 16.48
C LEU A 201 4.04 -10.49 17.46
N TYR A 202 3.88 -11.82 17.58
CA TYR A 202 3.01 -12.42 18.61
C TYR A 202 3.68 -12.43 19.99
N GLU A 203 4.98 -12.74 20.06
CA GLU A 203 5.72 -12.81 21.33
C GLU A 203 5.79 -11.46 22.04
N VAL A 204 5.91 -10.36 21.29
CA VAL A 204 5.87 -8.99 21.84
C VAL A 204 4.45 -8.42 21.97
N ASP A 205 3.41 -9.25 21.78
CA ASP A 205 2.01 -8.85 21.94
C ASP A 205 1.59 -7.69 21.02
N TYR A 206 2.16 -7.61 19.82
CA TYR A 206 1.77 -6.64 18.81
C TYR A 206 0.63 -7.14 17.94
N ILE A 207 0.52 -8.45 17.75
CA ILE A 207 -0.58 -9.08 17.03
C ILE A 207 -1.14 -10.27 17.82
N HIS A 208 -2.46 -10.45 17.73
CA HIS A 208 -3.16 -11.56 18.37
C HIS A 208 -3.81 -12.48 17.34
N ASN A 209 -4.16 -13.71 17.76
CA ASN A 209 -4.85 -14.68 16.89
C ASN A 209 -6.22 -14.19 16.41
N SER A 210 -6.83 -13.21 17.08
CA SER A 210 -8.05 -12.53 16.65
C SER A 210 -7.83 -11.56 15.50
N GLY A 211 -6.59 -11.33 15.07
CA GLY A 211 -6.20 -10.26 14.15
C GLY A 211 -6.11 -8.87 14.79
N SER A 212 -6.38 -8.75 16.09
CA SER A 212 -6.16 -7.49 16.83
C SER A 212 -4.68 -7.11 16.79
N MET A 213 -4.36 -5.83 16.59
CA MET A 213 -2.97 -5.37 16.46
C MET A 213 -2.72 -4.00 17.10
N LYS A 214 -1.54 -3.84 17.69
CA LYS A 214 -0.96 -2.55 18.12
C LYS A 214 -0.18 -1.94 16.95
N ASP A 215 0.16 -0.66 17.05
CA ASP A 215 1.09 -0.05 16.10
C ASP A 215 2.55 -0.47 16.38
N GLY A 216 2.92 -0.56 17.65
CA GLY A 216 4.28 -0.87 18.09
C GLY A 216 4.48 -0.62 19.58
N GLY A 217 5.74 -0.47 19.97
CA GLY A 217 6.17 -0.29 21.36
C GLY A 217 7.62 0.19 21.45
N HIS A 218 7.97 0.79 22.59
CA HIS A 218 9.29 1.39 22.79
C HIS A 218 10.26 0.41 23.48
N THR A 219 11.51 0.41 23.04
CA THR A 219 12.60 -0.34 23.69
C THR A 219 12.92 0.24 25.08
N PRO A 220 13.43 -0.55 26.05
CA PRO A 220 13.92 -1.93 25.89
C PRO A 220 12.86 -3.03 25.92
N ASP A 221 11.66 -2.73 26.43
CA ASP A 221 10.67 -3.75 26.78
C ASP A 221 9.62 -4.00 25.68
N CYS A 222 9.65 -3.21 24.61
CA CYS A 222 8.63 -3.21 23.54
C CYS A 222 7.21 -3.06 24.09
N ASP A 223 7.10 -2.28 25.15
CA ASP A 223 5.84 -1.91 25.74
C ASP A 223 5.55 -0.44 25.45
N ASP A 224 4.28 -0.14 25.27
CA ASP A 224 3.76 1.20 25.40
C ASP A 224 2.50 1.07 26.26
N SER A 225 2.71 1.07 27.59
CA SER A 225 1.67 0.89 28.62
C SER A 225 0.50 1.87 28.56
N VAL A 226 0.49 2.79 27.58
CA VAL A 226 -0.59 3.71 27.25
C VAL A 226 -1.64 3.07 26.32
N VAL A 227 -1.37 1.90 25.74
CA VAL A 227 -2.33 1.15 24.90
C VAL A 227 -3.32 0.43 25.82
N ASN A 228 -4.37 1.14 26.22
CA ASN A 228 -5.53 0.46 26.81
C ASN A 228 -6.17 -0.47 25.75
N GLU A 229 -6.87 -1.51 26.21
CA GLU A 229 -7.54 -2.52 25.36
C GLU A 229 -8.53 -1.92 24.32
N PHE A 230 -8.85 -0.62 24.43
CA PHE A 230 -9.71 0.12 23.53
C PHE A 230 -8.97 0.96 22.45
N VAL A 231 -7.63 1.03 22.48
CA VAL A 231 -6.81 1.79 21.52
C VAL A 231 -5.87 0.84 20.76
N TYR A 232 -6.42 -0.22 20.19
CA TYR A 232 -5.72 -0.90 19.10
C TYR A 232 -5.70 0.03 17.88
N GLU A 233 -4.51 0.51 17.50
CA GLU A 233 -4.30 1.39 16.35
C GLU A 233 -4.27 0.56 15.05
N PHE A 234 -5.47 0.27 14.55
CA PHE A 234 -5.66 -0.46 13.30
C PHE A 234 -5.40 0.44 12.10
N TRP A 235 -4.18 0.38 11.56
CA TRP A 235 -3.87 0.94 10.24
C TRP A 235 -4.03 -0.12 9.14
N GLY A 236 -4.67 0.25 8.03
CA GLY A 236 -4.88 -0.67 6.90
C GLY A 236 -3.56 -1.18 6.30
N ILE A 237 -2.47 -0.41 6.39
CA ILE A 237 -1.14 -0.84 5.95
C ILE A 237 -0.61 -2.02 6.79
N ASN A 238 -0.71 -1.96 8.12
CA ASN A 238 -0.27 -3.04 9.00
C ASN A 238 -1.04 -4.33 8.70
N SER A 239 -2.36 -4.22 8.54
CA SER A 239 -3.20 -5.37 8.14
C SER A 239 -2.83 -5.89 6.75
N GLY A 240 -2.61 -5.00 5.78
CA GLY A 240 -2.25 -5.38 4.41
C GLY A 240 -0.92 -6.12 4.32
N LEU A 241 0.13 -5.59 4.96
CA LEU A 241 1.46 -6.21 4.98
C LEU A 241 1.41 -7.62 5.59
N LEU A 242 0.75 -7.77 6.74
CA LEU A 242 0.64 -9.05 7.44
C LEU A 242 -0.26 -10.07 6.72
N ILE A 243 -1.42 -9.66 6.21
CA ILE A 243 -2.31 -10.55 5.45
C ILE A 243 -1.60 -11.03 4.18
N GLU A 244 -0.91 -10.14 3.47
CA GLU A 244 -0.23 -10.54 2.24
C GLU A 244 0.93 -11.49 2.54
N GLY A 245 1.77 -11.20 3.54
CA GLY A 245 2.83 -12.12 3.96
C GLY A 245 2.27 -13.49 4.37
N ALA A 246 1.23 -13.51 5.20
CA ALA A 246 0.61 -14.73 5.69
C ALA A 246 -0.01 -15.56 4.57
N VAL A 247 -0.65 -14.94 3.58
CA VAL A 247 -1.26 -15.69 2.47
C VAL A 247 -0.22 -16.24 1.47
N ASN A 248 0.92 -15.56 1.29
CA ASN A 248 2.04 -16.12 0.54
C ASN A 248 2.61 -17.34 1.26
N MET A 249 2.82 -17.25 2.58
CA MET A 249 3.29 -18.37 3.39
C MET A 249 2.31 -19.54 3.41
N TYR A 250 1.02 -19.27 3.58
CA TYR A 250 -0.07 -20.25 3.45
C TYR A 250 0.01 -20.98 2.11
N ASN A 251 0.24 -20.24 1.02
CA ASN A 251 0.30 -20.82 -0.31
C ASN A 251 1.58 -21.62 -0.56
N VAL A 252 2.76 -21.13 -0.17
CA VAL A 252 4.04 -21.83 -0.48
C VAL A 252 4.28 -23.03 0.42
N THR A 253 3.99 -22.93 1.73
CA THR A 253 4.24 -24.01 2.69
C THR A 253 3.22 -25.14 2.60
N LYS A 254 2.01 -24.84 2.10
CA LYS A 254 0.83 -25.71 2.21
C LYS A 254 0.51 -26.12 3.66
N ASP A 255 1.06 -25.42 4.66
CA ASP A 255 0.82 -25.68 6.08
C ASP A 255 -0.37 -24.85 6.57
N HIS A 256 -1.56 -25.39 6.29
CA HIS A 256 -2.82 -24.80 6.71
C HIS A 256 -3.00 -24.74 8.23
N ARG A 257 -2.23 -25.49 9.02
CA ARG A 257 -2.33 -25.46 10.49
C ARG A 257 -1.51 -24.30 11.04
N ARG A 258 -0.28 -24.12 10.57
CA ARG A 258 0.61 -23.04 11.01
C ARG A 258 0.12 -21.68 10.57
N TRP A 259 -0.27 -21.56 9.31
CA TRP A 259 -0.65 -20.26 8.74
C TRP A 259 -2.15 -20.00 8.79
N GLY A 260 -2.99 -21.03 8.70
CA GLY A 260 -4.44 -20.86 8.56
C GLY A 260 -5.07 -20.05 9.70
N GLY A 261 -4.94 -20.49 10.96
CA GLY A 261 -5.61 -19.82 12.10
C GLY A 261 -5.24 -18.33 12.24
N ASN A 262 -3.95 -18.02 12.14
CA ASN A 262 -3.43 -16.66 12.27
C ASN A 262 -3.80 -15.79 11.06
N PHE A 263 -3.72 -16.34 9.85
CA PHE A 263 -4.19 -15.71 8.63
C PHE A 263 -5.68 -15.38 8.67
N TYR A 264 -6.53 -16.32 9.12
CA TYR A 264 -7.97 -16.10 9.21
C TYR A 264 -8.33 -14.98 10.18
N GLY A 265 -7.71 -14.97 11.36
CA GLY A 265 -7.91 -13.89 12.33
C GLY A 265 -7.59 -12.52 11.74
N LEU A 266 -6.47 -12.39 11.02
CA LEU A 266 -6.09 -11.14 10.36
C LEU A 266 -7.11 -10.71 9.30
N VAL A 267 -7.56 -11.62 8.44
CA VAL A 267 -8.55 -11.32 7.39
C VAL A 267 -9.90 -10.93 8.02
N ASP A 268 -10.41 -11.74 8.94
CA ASP A 268 -11.69 -11.49 9.61
C ASP A 268 -11.67 -10.12 10.30
N ARG A 269 -10.62 -9.83 11.06
CA ARG A 269 -10.48 -8.54 11.73
C ARG A 269 -10.40 -7.39 10.76
N ALA A 270 -9.64 -7.52 9.68
CA ALA A 270 -9.54 -6.47 8.68
C ALA A 270 -10.89 -6.19 8.01
N THR A 271 -11.67 -7.22 7.69
CA THR A 271 -13.02 -7.04 7.13
C THR A 271 -13.98 -6.39 8.12
N GLU A 272 -13.85 -6.67 9.41
CA GLU A 272 -14.67 -6.05 10.47
C GLU A 272 -14.34 -4.56 10.67
N VAL A 273 -13.07 -4.21 10.61
CA VAL A 273 -12.57 -2.88 10.98
C VAL A 273 -12.63 -1.89 9.83
N PHE A 274 -12.19 -2.29 8.64
CA PHE A 274 -11.91 -1.37 7.53
C PHE A 274 -13.02 -1.32 6.48
N PHE A 275 -14.19 -1.91 6.73
CA PHE A 275 -15.33 -1.82 5.81
C PHE A 275 -16.57 -1.34 6.53
N TYR A 276 -17.28 -0.39 5.93
CA TYR A 276 -18.58 0.02 6.42
C TYR A 276 -19.59 -1.12 6.27
N LYS A 277 -20.33 -1.43 7.35
CA LYS A 277 -21.27 -2.57 7.40
C LYS A 277 -22.46 -2.45 6.45
N ASP A 278 -22.83 -1.22 6.08
CA ASP A 278 -23.98 -0.90 5.25
C ASP A 278 -23.62 -0.79 3.76
N THR A 279 -22.42 -0.29 3.44
CA THR A 279 -22.00 -0.03 2.05
C THR A 279 -20.89 -0.94 1.55
N ASN A 280 -20.18 -1.66 2.42
CA ASN A 280 -18.96 -2.41 2.10
C ASN A 280 -17.84 -1.56 1.48
N ILE A 281 -17.88 -0.23 1.64
CA ILE A 281 -16.79 0.65 1.19
C ILE A 281 -15.65 0.60 2.20
N MET A 282 -14.42 0.47 1.71
CA MET A 282 -13.22 0.44 2.56
C MET A 282 -12.91 1.84 3.11
N TRP A 283 -12.59 1.91 4.39
CA TRP A 283 -12.29 3.16 5.09
C TRP A 283 -11.16 3.00 6.11
N GLU A 284 -10.43 4.09 6.38
CA GLU A 284 -9.42 4.16 7.44
C GLU A 284 -10.03 4.65 8.74
N ARG A 285 -10.45 3.70 9.59
CA ARG A 285 -11.25 3.94 10.80
C ARG A 285 -10.73 5.02 11.74
N LEU A 286 -9.41 5.14 11.85
CA LEU A 286 -8.78 6.05 12.81
C LEU A 286 -8.82 7.52 12.36
N CYS A 287 -9.08 7.81 11.09
CA CYS A 287 -9.17 9.17 10.60
C CYS A 287 -10.43 9.43 9.77
N GLU A 288 -10.75 8.58 8.80
CA GLU A 288 -11.91 8.78 7.93
C GLU A 288 -13.21 8.78 8.73
N GLY A 289 -14.01 9.84 8.59
CA GLY A 289 -15.28 10.04 9.30
C GLY A 289 -15.19 10.90 10.57
N SER A 290 -14.01 11.10 11.15
CA SER A 290 -13.82 11.99 12.32
C SER A 290 -12.99 13.23 12.01
N GLN A 291 -11.99 13.11 11.15
CA GLN A 291 -11.09 14.21 10.76
C GLN A 291 -10.38 13.89 9.43
N PRO A 292 -9.91 14.90 8.66
CA PRO A 292 -9.10 14.61 7.48
C PRO A 292 -7.85 13.80 7.85
N CYS A 293 -7.62 12.68 7.16
CA CYS A 293 -6.40 11.92 7.33
C CYS A 293 -5.17 12.75 6.94
N TYR A 294 -4.08 12.55 7.68
CA TYR A 294 -2.74 12.96 7.25
C TYR A 294 -2.35 12.25 5.94
N VAL A 295 -1.24 12.64 5.35
CA VAL A 295 -0.82 12.14 4.02
C VAL A 295 -0.62 10.62 4.03
N ASN A 296 0.06 10.06 5.04
CA ASN A 296 0.37 8.63 5.09
C ASN A 296 -0.91 7.76 5.10
N PRO A 297 -1.89 7.96 6.02
CA PRO A 297 -3.03 7.06 6.08
C PRO A 297 -3.92 7.06 4.84
N ARG A 298 -3.91 8.12 4.03
CA ARG A 298 -4.64 8.15 2.74
C ARG A 298 -4.21 7.03 1.80
N MET A 299 -2.99 6.52 1.94
CA MET A 299 -2.47 5.43 1.13
C MET A 299 -2.60 4.06 1.80
N TYR A 300 -2.99 3.94 3.06
CA TYR A 300 -2.97 2.65 3.76
C TYR A 300 -3.97 1.64 3.20
N LYS A 301 -5.17 2.09 2.83
CA LYS A 301 -6.22 1.25 2.24
C LYS A 301 -5.80 0.47 0.98
N ARG A 302 -4.86 0.99 0.17
CA ARG A 302 -4.38 0.24 -1.02
C ARG A 302 -3.59 -1.02 -0.65
N PHE A 303 -2.84 -1.01 0.44
CA PHE A 303 -2.09 -2.19 0.87
C PHE A 303 -3.04 -3.30 1.28
N LEU A 304 -4.08 -2.94 2.04
CA LEU A 304 -5.13 -3.86 2.41
C LEU A 304 -5.91 -4.39 1.21
N ALA A 305 -6.33 -3.51 0.28
CA ALA A 305 -7.06 -3.92 -0.92
C ALA A 305 -6.26 -4.93 -1.77
N ARG A 306 -4.96 -4.68 -1.96
CA ARG A 306 -4.06 -5.60 -2.68
C ARG A 306 -3.92 -6.94 -1.96
N ALA A 307 -3.71 -6.92 -0.64
CA ALA A 307 -3.57 -8.11 0.18
C ALA A 307 -4.84 -8.99 0.15
N LEU A 308 -6.01 -8.38 0.28
CA LEU A 308 -7.31 -9.08 0.20
C LEU A 308 -7.58 -9.62 -1.21
N SER A 309 -7.24 -8.86 -2.26
CA SER A 309 -7.34 -9.34 -3.64
C SER A 309 -6.47 -10.58 -3.88
N LYS A 310 -5.19 -10.53 -3.50
CA LYS A 310 -4.26 -11.68 -3.57
C LYS A 310 -4.75 -12.85 -2.73
N THR A 311 -5.39 -12.56 -1.60
CA THR A 311 -6.02 -13.57 -0.75
C THR A 311 -7.11 -14.36 -1.48
N THR A 312 -7.95 -13.70 -2.29
CA THR A 312 -8.96 -14.40 -3.10
C THR A 312 -8.39 -15.38 -4.12
N ILE A 313 -7.12 -15.20 -4.49
CA ILE A 313 -6.42 -16.05 -5.47
C ILE A 313 -5.74 -17.22 -4.77
N PHE A 314 -5.01 -16.94 -3.68
CA PHE A 314 -4.20 -17.95 -2.97
C PHE A 314 -5.00 -18.76 -1.95
N ALA A 315 -6.12 -18.23 -1.49
CA ALA A 315 -7.09 -18.90 -0.63
C ALA A 315 -8.51 -18.80 -1.25
N PRO A 316 -8.81 -19.53 -2.35
CA PRO A 316 -10.01 -19.32 -3.17
C PRO A 316 -11.36 -19.39 -2.44
N PHE A 317 -11.44 -20.12 -1.33
CA PHE A 317 -12.66 -20.22 -0.51
C PHE A 317 -13.04 -18.88 0.15
N THR A 318 -12.11 -17.93 0.26
CA THR A 318 -12.37 -16.57 0.78
C THR A 318 -13.08 -15.67 -0.23
N LYS A 319 -13.14 -16.07 -1.51
CA LYS A 319 -13.64 -15.25 -2.61
C LYS A 319 -15.09 -14.79 -2.41
N GLU A 320 -15.96 -15.67 -1.90
CA GLU A 320 -17.37 -15.35 -1.66
C GLU A 320 -17.54 -14.24 -0.61
N THR A 321 -16.64 -14.16 0.36
CA THR A 321 -16.66 -13.14 1.41
C THR A 321 -15.96 -11.86 0.98
N LEU A 322 -14.79 -11.96 0.33
CA LEU A 322 -13.92 -10.81 0.06
C LEU A 322 -14.25 -10.06 -1.24
N MET A 323 -14.72 -10.75 -2.29
CA MET A 323 -15.02 -10.08 -3.56
C MET A 323 -16.13 -9.03 -3.44
N PRO A 324 -17.25 -9.26 -2.73
CA PRO A 324 -18.27 -8.22 -2.55
C PRO A 324 -17.71 -6.95 -1.89
N LEU A 325 -16.81 -7.09 -0.93
CA LEU A 325 -16.14 -5.98 -0.25
C LEU A 325 -15.23 -5.20 -1.20
N LEU A 326 -14.37 -5.92 -1.94
CA LEU A 326 -13.45 -5.32 -2.91
C LEU A 326 -14.20 -4.62 -4.05
N THR A 327 -15.27 -5.23 -4.55
CA THR A 327 -16.12 -4.69 -5.62
C THR A 327 -16.81 -3.40 -5.19
N ALA A 328 -17.53 -3.41 -4.06
CA ALA A 328 -18.22 -2.22 -3.57
C ALA A 328 -17.25 -1.08 -3.27
N SER A 329 -16.08 -1.39 -2.70
CA SER A 329 -15.06 -0.38 -2.45
C SER A 329 -14.45 0.19 -3.74
N ALA A 330 -14.30 -0.61 -4.80
CA ALA A 330 -13.80 -0.14 -6.09
C ALA A 330 -14.80 0.80 -6.79
N GLU A 331 -16.09 0.45 -6.75
CA GLU A 331 -17.18 1.31 -7.26
C GLU A 331 -17.23 2.63 -6.47
N GLY A 332 -17.16 2.55 -5.13
CA GLY A 332 -17.07 3.71 -4.24
C GLY A 332 -15.91 4.62 -4.59
N ALA A 333 -14.71 4.07 -4.81
CA ALA A 333 -13.53 4.84 -5.20
C ALA A 333 -13.69 5.50 -6.58
N ALA A 334 -14.20 4.78 -7.57
CA ALA A 334 -14.39 5.29 -8.94
C ALA A 334 -15.36 6.48 -8.98
N MET A 335 -16.44 6.44 -8.18
CA MET A 335 -17.41 7.54 -8.08
C MET A 335 -16.78 8.86 -7.59
N GLN A 336 -15.73 8.78 -6.75
CA GLN A 336 -15.07 9.96 -6.20
C GLN A 336 -13.88 10.44 -7.04
N CYS A 337 -13.56 9.73 -8.11
CA CYS A 337 -12.54 10.11 -9.07
C CYS A 337 -13.16 10.86 -10.25
N SER A 338 -12.77 12.11 -10.42
CA SER A 338 -13.07 12.90 -11.60
C SER A 338 -12.17 12.53 -12.77
N SER A 339 -12.78 12.19 -13.91
CA SER A 339 -12.06 11.99 -15.17
C SER A 339 -11.48 13.32 -15.67
N GLY A 340 -10.21 13.31 -16.05
CA GLY A 340 -9.50 14.51 -16.49
C GLY A 340 -9.95 14.95 -17.89
N GLY A 341 -10.99 15.77 -17.99
CA GLY A 341 -11.42 16.37 -19.27
C GLY A 341 -10.51 17.51 -19.73
N GLY A 342 -10.04 17.47 -20.98
CA GLY A 342 -9.31 18.58 -21.64
C GLY A 342 -7.78 18.46 -21.66
N THR A 343 -7.08 19.57 -21.92
CA THR A 343 -5.60 19.61 -22.09
C THR A 343 -4.82 19.37 -20.79
N ASN A 344 -5.48 19.30 -19.63
CA ASN A 344 -4.90 18.91 -18.34
C ASN A 344 -5.39 17.49 -17.98
N LYS A 345 -4.59 16.49 -18.32
CA LYS A 345 -4.86 15.06 -18.14
C LYS A 345 -4.63 14.57 -16.71
N THR A 346 -5.19 15.24 -15.71
CA THR A 346 -4.97 14.86 -14.31
C THR A 346 -6.27 14.33 -13.71
N THR A 347 -6.38 13.01 -13.59
CA THR A 347 -7.43 12.36 -12.79
C THR A 347 -7.28 12.81 -11.35
N LYS A 348 -8.34 13.35 -10.75
CA LYS A 348 -8.34 13.78 -9.34
C LYS A 348 -9.41 13.01 -8.58
N CYS A 349 -9.02 12.40 -7.47
CA CYS A 349 -9.95 11.69 -6.59
C CYS A 349 -10.05 12.42 -5.24
N GLU A 350 -11.27 12.64 -4.78
CA GLU A 350 -11.56 13.13 -3.43
C GLU A 350 -11.95 11.93 -2.56
N LEU A 351 -10.93 11.16 -2.13
CA LEU A 351 -11.07 9.93 -1.35
C LEU A 351 -11.03 10.16 0.16
#